data_AF-A0A938LAE9-F1
#
_entry.id   AF-A0A938LAE9-F1
#
_cell.length_a   1.000
_cell.length_b   1.000
_cell.length_c   1.000
_cell.angle_alpha   90.00
_cell.angle_beta   90.00
_cell.angle_gamma   90.00
#
_symmetry.space_group_name_H-M   'P 1'
#
loop_
_entity.id
_entity.type
_entity.pdbx_description
1 polymer ?
#
loop_
_entity_poly.entity_id
_entity_poly.type
_entity_poly.pdbx_seq_one_letter_code
_entity_poly.pdbx_strand_id
1 'polypeptide(L)'
;MHRLSAPPLSYEFSRYREPRLRIQSGESVVVESEDALSGQLRKPGDRRDRTTVPYSNPLTGPISIEGAEPGDSLAVTIHEIKPSIGQCSTYTGNPKQLCEWLGTDCPHQAHIMPIRDGVIHFSDEITIPYAPMLGCIGTAPDWGSPTTLPAGPHGGNMDIIEVCPGNTIYLPVFVPGGYLYLGDAHAAMGHGELSATGLEMPAESTITVKLVKGKKLLSPRIESPNEIMTVVSGSPMERSAAEAFARLILWMEEDYGWNRWQAYDLLTHVARLSIGYYGIGTIAAKVEKRYLMK
;
A
#
# COMPACT_ATOMS: atom_id res chain seq x y z
N MET A 1 19.70 10.85 9.07
CA MET A 1 18.30 10.51 8.73
C MET A 1 17.86 11.47 7.64
N HIS A 2 17.52 10.96 6.46
CA HIS A 2 17.13 11.80 5.33
C HIS A 2 15.68 12.25 5.47
N ARG A 3 15.33 13.33 4.78
CA ARG A 3 13.94 13.78 4.67
C ARG A 3 13.62 14.11 3.22
N LEU A 4 12.47 13.65 2.75
CA LEU A 4 11.96 13.91 1.41
C LEU A 4 10.59 14.57 1.53
N SER A 5 10.48 15.83 1.12
CA SER A 5 9.22 16.57 1.13
C SER A 5 8.21 16.01 0.13
N ALA A 6 6.92 16.30 0.26
CA ALA A 6 5.94 15.77 -0.68
C ALA A 6 6.11 16.31 -2.12
N PRO A 7 6.17 17.64 -2.37
CA PRO A 7 6.24 18.17 -3.74
C PRO A 7 7.64 18.06 -4.40
N PRO A 8 7.71 17.90 -5.74
CA PRO A 8 6.59 17.76 -6.66
C PRO A 8 5.94 16.38 -6.56
N LEU A 9 4.60 16.37 -6.65
CA LEU A 9 3.79 15.16 -6.60
C LEU A 9 3.89 14.39 -7.92
N SER A 10 4.04 13.07 -7.84
CA SER A 10 4.04 12.15 -8.99
C SER A 10 2.71 11.42 -9.11
N TYR A 11 2.21 11.24 -10.33
CA TYR A 11 0.99 10.46 -10.63
C TYR A 11 1.32 9.23 -11.49
N GLU A 12 2.59 8.85 -11.52
CA GLU A 12 3.13 7.69 -12.22
C GLU A 12 4.31 7.08 -11.46
N PHE A 13 4.52 5.77 -11.63
CA PHE A 13 5.75 5.07 -11.27
C PHE A 13 6.69 5.09 -12.47
N SER A 14 7.60 6.06 -12.54
CA SER A 14 8.34 6.34 -13.78
C SER A 14 9.85 6.28 -13.60
N ARG A 15 10.49 5.36 -14.34
CA ARG A 15 11.95 5.25 -14.41
C ARG A 15 12.63 6.42 -15.14
N TYR A 16 11.85 7.27 -15.81
CA TYR A 16 12.36 8.41 -16.60
C TYR A 16 12.46 9.71 -15.78
N ARG A 17 12.10 9.68 -14.49
CA ARG A 17 12.23 10.81 -13.57
C ARG A 17 13.62 10.81 -12.95
N GLU A 18 14.19 11.99 -12.71
CA GLU A 18 15.38 12.09 -11.88
C GLU A 18 15.07 11.67 -10.43
N PRO A 19 15.90 10.84 -9.79
CA PRO A 19 15.78 10.54 -8.37
C PRO A 19 15.77 11.81 -7.54
N ARG A 20 14.72 11.98 -6.72
CA ARG A 20 14.61 13.11 -5.79
C ARG A 20 15.47 12.93 -4.55
N LEU A 21 15.79 11.67 -4.24
CA LEU A 21 16.71 11.28 -3.18
C LEU A 21 17.47 10.03 -3.63
N ARG A 22 18.76 9.97 -3.31
CA ARG A 22 19.61 8.78 -3.48
C ARG A 22 20.07 8.36 -2.10
N ILE A 23 19.93 7.08 -1.77
CA ILE A 23 20.28 6.51 -0.46
C ILE A 23 21.10 5.23 -0.60
N GLN A 24 21.84 4.91 0.44
CA GLN A 24 22.49 3.62 0.60
C GLN A 24 21.54 2.59 1.25
N SER A 25 21.81 1.31 1.01
CA SER A 25 21.09 0.22 1.67
C SER A 25 21.22 0.32 3.20
N GLY A 26 20.09 0.28 3.90
CA GLY A 26 19.99 0.37 5.35
C GLY A 26 19.73 1.77 5.89
N GLU A 27 19.70 2.80 5.05
CA GLU A 27 19.40 4.17 5.49
C GLU A 27 17.91 4.38 5.78
N SER A 28 17.64 5.29 6.72
CA SER A 28 16.29 5.70 7.10
C SER A 28 15.93 7.07 6.51
N VAL A 29 14.69 7.17 6.04
CA VAL A 29 14.11 8.35 5.39
C VAL A 29 12.76 8.67 6.04
N VAL A 30 12.53 9.95 6.33
CA VAL A 30 11.20 10.49 6.57
C VAL A 30 10.64 11.01 5.26
N VAL A 31 9.52 10.47 4.81
CA VAL A 31 8.89 10.81 3.54
C VAL A 31 7.55 11.48 3.82
N GLU A 32 7.42 12.73 3.41
CA GLU A 32 6.16 13.46 3.46
C GLU A 32 5.30 13.07 2.26
N SER A 33 3.99 12.88 2.45
CA SER A 33 3.02 12.61 1.40
C SER A 33 1.80 13.50 1.53
N GLU A 34 1.19 13.82 0.38
CA GLU A 34 -0.17 14.36 0.33
C GLU A 34 -1.19 13.20 0.34
N ASP A 35 -2.43 13.48 0.74
CA ASP A 35 -3.53 12.51 0.71
C ASP A 35 -3.94 12.11 -0.73
N ALA A 36 -4.63 10.98 -0.91
CA ALA A 36 -5.11 10.53 -2.23
C ALA A 36 -6.10 11.49 -2.90
N LEU A 37 -6.68 12.39 -2.13
CA LEU A 37 -7.62 13.41 -2.58
C LEU A 37 -6.90 14.67 -3.06
N SER A 38 -5.56 14.68 -3.05
CA SER A 38 -4.70 15.80 -3.40
C SER A 38 -5.01 17.07 -2.62
N GLY A 39 -5.36 16.91 -1.34
CA GLY A 39 -5.67 17.99 -0.42
C GLY A 39 -6.95 18.77 -0.76
N GLN A 40 -7.83 18.22 -1.60
CA GLN A 40 -9.06 18.90 -2.00
C GLN A 40 -10.16 18.88 -0.92
N LEU A 41 -10.13 17.93 0.02
CA LEU A 41 -11.15 17.78 1.06
C LEU A 41 -10.56 18.10 2.44
N ARG A 42 -10.72 19.35 2.89
CA ARG A 42 -10.16 19.84 4.17
C ARG A 42 -11.21 20.40 5.11
N LYS A 43 -12.29 20.98 4.60
CA LYS A 43 -13.36 21.61 5.39
C LYS A 43 -14.76 21.20 4.92
N PRO A 44 -15.78 21.24 5.79
CA PRO A 44 -17.15 20.95 5.41
C PRO A 44 -17.59 21.77 4.19
N GLY A 45 -18.24 21.11 3.24
CA GLY A 45 -18.67 21.72 1.98
C GLY A 45 -17.69 21.60 0.82
N ASP A 46 -16.44 21.19 1.06
CA ASP A 46 -15.50 20.86 -0.01
C ASP A 46 -16.05 19.74 -0.91
N ARG A 47 -15.59 19.75 -2.16
CA ARG A 47 -16.02 18.82 -3.21
C ARG A 47 -14.79 18.31 -3.96
N ARG A 48 -14.84 17.04 -4.32
CA ARG A 48 -13.77 16.36 -5.06
C ARG A 48 -13.97 16.60 -6.57
N ASP A 49 -12.98 17.18 -7.23
CA ASP A 49 -12.90 17.29 -8.69
C ASP A 49 -11.72 16.46 -9.24
N ARG A 50 -12.05 15.43 -10.01
CA ARG A 50 -11.08 14.50 -10.63
C ARG A 50 -10.83 14.80 -12.12
N THR A 51 -11.48 15.82 -12.67
CA THR A 51 -11.44 16.12 -14.12
C THR A 51 -10.17 16.87 -14.53
N THR A 52 -9.51 17.53 -13.58
CA THR A 52 -8.29 18.31 -13.80
C THR A 52 -7.25 18.03 -12.72
N VAL A 53 -6.01 18.47 -12.96
CA VAL A 53 -4.94 18.41 -11.94
C VAL A 53 -5.30 19.34 -10.79
N PRO A 54 -5.14 18.91 -9.52
CA PRO A 54 -4.48 17.67 -9.11
C PRO A 54 -5.38 16.42 -9.20
N TYR A 55 -4.82 15.33 -9.73
CA TYR A 55 -5.50 14.03 -9.88
C TYR A 55 -5.61 13.28 -8.54
N SER A 56 -5.97 12.00 -8.56
CA SER A 56 -5.97 11.13 -7.37
C SER A 56 -4.61 10.50 -7.12
N ASN A 57 -4.34 10.14 -5.86
CA ASN A 57 -3.21 9.32 -5.39
C ASN A 57 -1.84 9.88 -5.82
N PRO A 58 -1.53 11.15 -5.46
CA PRO A 58 -0.19 11.69 -5.67
C PRO A 58 0.84 10.98 -4.78
N LEU A 59 2.00 10.67 -5.33
CA LEU A 59 3.10 10.01 -4.62
C LEU A 59 4.33 10.89 -4.49
N THR A 60 5.11 10.58 -3.47
CA THR A 60 6.45 11.13 -3.22
C THR A 60 7.51 10.14 -3.69
N GLY A 61 8.50 10.65 -4.43
CA GLY A 61 9.57 9.84 -5.06
C GLY A 61 9.95 10.34 -6.45
N PRO A 62 10.87 9.65 -7.16
CA PRO A 62 11.48 8.39 -6.76
C PRO A 62 12.65 8.58 -5.78
N ILE A 63 12.78 7.65 -4.84
CA ILE A 63 13.99 7.40 -4.05
C ILE A 63 14.78 6.31 -4.77
N SER A 64 16.03 6.58 -5.11
CA SER A 64 16.94 5.60 -5.73
C SER A 64 17.85 4.97 -4.68
N ILE A 65 18.00 3.65 -4.72
CA ILE A 65 18.84 2.88 -3.80
C ILE A 65 20.13 2.50 -4.53
N GLU A 66 21.27 2.91 -3.98
CA GLU A 66 22.59 2.62 -4.56
C GLU A 66 22.84 1.10 -4.66
N GLY A 67 23.30 0.65 -5.83
CA GLY A 67 23.64 -0.75 -6.11
C GLY A 67 22.45 -1.68 -6.36
N ALA A 68 21.22 -1.18 -6.35
CA ALA A 68 20.03 -1.95 -6.71
C ALA A 68 20.00 -2.22 -8.21
N GLU A 69 19.86 -3.49 -8.60
CA GLU A 69 19.82 -3.93 -9.99
C GLU A 69 18.61 -4.82 -10.26
N PRO A 70 18.14 -4.92 -11.52
CA PRO A 70 17.02 -5.80 -11.87
C PRO A 70 17.23 -7.23 -11.38
N GLY A 71 16.21 -7.78 -10.70
CA GLY A 71 16.27 -9.11 -10.07
C GLY A 71 16.62 -9.10 -8.57
N ASP A 72 17.01 -7.94 -8.02
CA ASP A 72 17.02 -7.72 -6.58
C ASP A 72 15.60 -7.45 -6.04
N SER A 73 15.48 -7.29 -4.72
CA SER A 73 14.30 -6.71 -4.08
C SER A 73 14.68 -5.66 -3.03
N LEU A 74 13.78 -4.72 -2.77
CA LEU A 74 13.87 -3.77 -1.67
C LEU A 74 13.05 -4.30 -0.50
N ALA A 75 13.64 -4.36 0.69
CA ALA A 75 12.95 -4.56 1.95
C ALA A 75 12.73 -3.20 2.63
N VAL A 76 11.49 -2.72 2.61
CA VAL A 76 11.09 -1.42 3.17
C VAL A 76 10.40 -1.64 4.50
N THR A 77 11.09 -1.38 5.60
CA THR A 77 10.49 -1.44 6.95
C THR A 77 9.82 -0.11 7.26
N ILE A 78 8.53 -0.15 7.60
CA ILE A 78 7.76 1.03 8.01
C ILE A 78 7.85 1.11 9.54
N HIS A 79 8.41 2.19 10.06
CA HIS A 79 8.54 2.39 11.51
C HIS A 79 7.38 3.18 12.09
N GLU A 80 6.90 4.17 11.33
CA GLU A 80 5.90 5.11 11.81
C GLU A 80 5.22 5.81 10.63
N ILE A 81 3.93 6.12 10.78
CA ILE A 81 3.17 6.99 9.89
C ILE A 81 2.43 7.97 10.80
N LYS A 82 2.66 9.27 10.62
CA LYS A 82 2.03 10.34 11.42
C LYS A 82 1.16 11.24 10.55
N PRO A 83 -0.02 11.69 11.02
CA PRO A 83 -0.81 12.66 10.28
C PRO A 83 -0.13 14.03 10.30
N SER A 84 0.04 14.68 9.15
CA SER A 84 0.72 15.98 9.07
C SER A 84 -0.12 17.14 9.59
N ILE A 85 -1.45 17.00 9.59
CA ILE A 85 -2.39 18.08 9.92
C ILE A 85 -3.44 17.70 10.97
N GLY A 86 -3.34 16.51 11.57
CA GLY A 86 -4.27 16.07 12.63
C GLY A 86 -5.71 15.86 12.19
N GLN A 87 -5.95 15.60 10.90
CA GLN A 87 -7.24 15.22 10.35
C GLN A 87 -7.09 14.23 9.20
N CYS A 88 -8.16 13.50 8.91
CA CYS A 88 -8.34 12.73 7.70
C CYS A 88 -9.67 13.10 7.03
N SER A 89 -9.85 12.67 5.79
CA SER A 89 -11.11 12.83 5.07
C SER A 89 -11.48 11.60 4.25
N THR A 90 -12.76 11.48 3.94
CA THR A 90 -13.29 10.48 3.01
C THR A 90 -14.50 11.08 2.30
N TYR A 91 -14.98 10.43 1.26
CA TYR A 91 -16.23 10.78 0.60
C TYR A 91 -16.78 9.53 -0.08
N THR A 92 -18.06 9.56 -0.47
CA THR A 92 -18.63 8.44 -1.23
C THR A 92 -18.09 8.45 -2.67
N GLY A 93 -16.95 7.80 -2.89
CA GLY A 93 -16.14 7.97 -4.10
C GLY A 93 -16.55 7.15 -5.31
N ASN A 94 -16.98 5.90 -5.10
CA ASN A 94 -17.37 5.01 -6.20
C ASN A 94 -18.56 4.10 -5.84
N PRO A 95 -19.76 4.66 -5.59
CA PRO A 95 -20.93 3.89 -5.18
C PRO A 95 -21.42 2.91 -6.25
N LYS A 96 -20.99 3.07 -7.51
CA LYS A 96 -21.48 2.32 -8.69
C LYS A 96 -21.44 0.81 -8.50
N GLN A 97 -20.44 0.29 -7.80
CA GLN A 97 -20.29 -1.14 -7.52
C GLN A 97 -21.37 -1.70 -6.57
N LEU A 98 -22.04 -0.83 -5.80
CA LEU A 98 -23.07 -1.20 -4.83
C LEU A 98 -24.46 -0.65 -5.19
N CYS A 99 -24.57 0.18 -6.24
CA CYS A 99 -25.82 0.82 -6.64
C CYS A 99 -26.95 -0.16 -6.94
N GLU A 100 -26.65 -1.41 -7.29
CA GLU A 100 -27.65 -2.47 -7.45
C GLU A 100 -28.47 -2.70 -6.17
N TRP A 101 -27.83 -2.63 -5.01
CA TRP A 101 -28.47 -2.86 -3.71
C TRP A 101 -28.84 -1.57 -2.97
N LEU A 102 -28.03 -0.51 -3.13
CA LEU A 102 -28.20 0.73 -2.36
C LEU A 102 -28.98 1.81 -3.12
N GLY A 103 -29.27 1.59 -4.40
CA GLY A 103 -29.83 2.62 -5.28
C GLY A 103 -28.77 3.59 -5.82
N THR A 104 -29.20 4.45 -6.74
CA THR A 104 -28.31 5.38 -7.46
C THR A 104 -28.26 6.78 -6.86
N ASP A 105 -29.13 7.09 -5.89
CA ASP A 105 -29.16 8.37 -5.21
C ASP A 105 -28.08 8.43 -4.11
N CYS A 106 -26.85 8.72 -4.55
CA CYS A 106 -25.67 8.75 -3.69
C CYS A 106 -25.36 10.19 -3.22
N PRO A 107 -25.21 10.44 -1.90
CA PRO A 107 -24.76 11.73 -1.41
C PRO A 107 -23.27 11.97 -1.72
N HIS A 108 -22.96 13.09 -2.36
CA HIS A 108 -21.59 13.48 -2.76
C HIS A 108 -20.90 14.36 -1.71
N GLN A 109 -21.06 14.04 -0.42
CA GLN A 109 -20.54 14.86 0.66
C GLN A 109 -19.19 14.33 1.15
N ALA A 110 -18.24 15.26 1.32
CA ALA A 110 -17.00 15.00 2.03
C ALA A 110 -17.30 14.83 3.52
N HIS A 111 -16.63 13.88 4.14
CA HIS A 111 -16.57 13.72 5.57
C HIS A 111 -15.13 14.01 6.03
N ILE A 112 -14.97 14.92 6.99
CA ILE A 112 -13.68 15.33 7.52
C ILE A 112 -13.69 15.07 9.01
N MET A 113 -12.69 14.36 9.49
CA MET A 113 -12.65 13.83 10.85
C MET A 113 -11.33 14.23 11.51
N PRO A 114 -11.35 14.79 12.73
CA PRO A 114 -10.13 15.06 13.47
C PRO A 114 -9.52 13.76 13.98
N ILE A 115 -8.19 13.72 14.00
CA ILE A 115 -7.38 12.64 14.58
C ILE A 115 -6.76 13.17 15.87
N ARG A 116 -7.16 12.62 17.01
CA ARG A 116 -6.69 13.06 18.35
C ARG A 116 -6.60 11.85 19.26
N ASP A 117 -5.61 11.84 20.15
CA ASP A 117 -5.47 10.83 21.22
C ASP A 117 -5.52 9.37 20.73
N GLY A 118 -4.96 9.09 19.54
CA GLY A 118 -4.92 7.75 18.95
C GLY A 118 -6.25 7.27 18.37
N VAL A 119 -7.23 8.15 18.21
CA VAL A 119 -8.54 7.85 17.61
C VAL A 119 -8.93 8.87 16.55
N ILE A 120 -9.84 8.45 15.67
CA ILE A 120 -10.45 9.25 14.62
C ILE A 120 -11.90 9.47 15.04
N HIS A 121 -12.32 10.73 15.16
CA HIS A 121 -13.70 11.06 15.54
C HIS A 121 -14.59 11.06 14.30
N PHE A 122 -15.18 9.90 14.01
CA PHE A 122 -16.12 9.74 12.89
C PHE A 122 -17.43 10.49 13.13
N SER A 123 -17.90 10.54 14.37
CA SER A 123 -19.01 11.39 14.79
C SER A 123 -18.87 11.76 16.26
N ASP A 124 -19.87 12.44 16.83
CA ASP A 124 -19.93 12.71 18.27
C ASP A 124 -20.02 11.43 19.11
N GLU A 125 -20.48 10.33 18.52
CA GLU A 125 -20.72 9.05 19.20
C GLU A 125 -19.74 7.94 18.76
N ILE A 126 -19.18 8.05 17.56
CA ILE A 126 -18.38 6.98 16.94
C ILE A 126 -16.93 7.43 16.81
N THR A 127 -16.04 6.64 17.40
CA THR A 127 -14.59 6.76 17.21
C THR A 127 -14.03 5.52 16.53
N ILE A 128 -13.06 5.72 15.65
CA ILE A 128 -12.33 4.64 14.98
C ILE A 128 -10.89 4.63 15.50
N PRO A 129 -10.31 3.47 15.87
CA PRO A 129 -8.91 3.40 16.26
C PRO A 129 -7.99 3.92 15.13
N TYR A 130 -6.99 4.73 15.48
CA TYR A 130 -5.95 5.11 14.54
C TYR A 130 -5.07 3.90 14.22
N ALA A 131 -5.15 3.44 12.97
CA ALA A 131 -4.48 2.24 12.48
C ALA A 131 -3.87 2.55 11.11
N PRO A 132 -2.76 3.33 11.07
CA PRO A 132 -2.29 3.92 9.84
C PRO A 132 -1.59 2.92 8.92
N MET A 133 -1.70 3.16 7.63
CA MET A 133 -1.12 2.35 6.56
C MET A 133 -0.83 3.19 5.31
N LEU A 134 0.05 2.71 4.43
CA LEU A 134 0.30 3.28 3.09
C LEU A 134 -0.49 2.50 2.05
N GLY A 135 -1.43 3.17 1.36
CA GLY A 135 -2.22 2.58 0.29
C GLY A 135 -1.36 2.30 -0.94
N CYS A 136 -0.44 3.21 -1.20
CA CYS A 136 0.39 3.19 -2.38
C CYS A 136 1.88 3.19 -2.04
N ILE A 137 2.56 2.07 -2.36
CA ILE A 137 4.02 1.93 -2.26
C ILE A 137 4.51 0.99 -3.36
N GLY A 138 5.57 1.38 -4.07
CA GLY A 138 6.05 0.57 -5.19
C GLY A 138 7.34 1.06 -5.83
N THR A 139 7.92 0.23 -6.68
CA THR A 139 9.13 0.52 -7.47
C THR A 139 8.76 0.89 -8.90
N ALA A 140 9.66 1.58 -9.62
CA ALA A 140 9.44 1.83 -11.04
C ALA A 140 9.62 0.53 -11.84
N PRO A 141 8.65 0.17 -12.71
CA PRO A 141 8.77 -1.00 -13.56
C PRO A 141 9.62 -0.74 -14.80
N ASP A 142 9.97 -1.81 -15.52
CA ASP A 142 10.71 -1.74 -16.79
C ASP A 142 9.80 -1.78 -18.04
N TRP A 143 8.52 -2.11 -17.88
CA TRP A 143 7.56 -2.23 -18.98
C TRP A 143 6.78 -0.94 -19.29
N GLY A 144 7.05 0.17 -18.59
CA GLY A 144 6.38 1.45 -18.83
C GLY A 144 6.41 2.38 -17.61
N SER A 145 5.49 3.34 -17.60
CA SER A 145 5.25 4.25 -16.46
C SER A 145 3.77 4.18 -16.06
N PRO A 146 3.34 3.15 -15.32
CA PRO A 146 1.95 3.03 -14.92
C PRO A 146 1.53 4.22 -14.05
N THR A 147 0.28 4.62 -14.17
CA THR A 147 -0.33 5.61 -13.27
C THR A 147 -0.34 5.08 -11.83
N THR A 148 -0.57 5.96 -10.85
CA THR A 148 -0.55 5.57 -9.43
C THR A 148 -1.81 4.86 -8.93
N LEU A 149 -2.85 4.76 -9.77
CA LEU A 149 -4.14 4.16 -9.40
C LEU A 149 -4.16 2.62 -9.37
N PRO A 150 -3.63 1.87 -10.36
CA PRO A 150 -3.62 0.42 -10.29
C PRO A 150 -2.42 -0.10 -9.48
N ALA A 151 -2.66 -1.11 -8.64
CA ALA A 151 -1.59 -1.99 -8.19
C ALA A 151 -1.16 -3.00 -9.27
N GLY A 152 0.02 -3.60 -9.06
CA GLY A 152 0.51 -4.69 -9.88
C GLY A 152 1.78 -5.32 -9.30
N PRO A 153 2.57 -6.03 -10.13
CA PRO A 153 3.80 -6.68 -9.69
C PRO A 153 4.82 -5.74 -9.02
N HIS A 154 4.74 -4.44 -9.30
CA HIS A 154 5.62 -3.41 -8.77
C HIS A 154 5.19 -2.82 -7.43
N GLY A 155 4.10 -3.32 -6.84
CA GLY A 155 3.41 -2.64 -5.75
C GLY A 155 2.33 -1.74 -6.32
N GLY A 156 2.40 -0.44 -6.02
CA GLY A 156 1.37 0.51 -6.41
C GLY A 156 0.25 0.59 -5.37
N ASN A 157 -0.96 0.89 -5.83
CA ASN A 157 -2.15 1.10 -5.01
C ASN A 157 -2.71 -0.23 -4.45
N MET A 158 -1.95 -0.84 -3.55
CA MET A 158 -2.29 -2.16 -3.03
C MET A 158 -3.46 -2.09 -2.05
N ASP A 159 -3.52 -1.02 -1.26
CA ASP A 159 -4.52 -0.81 -0.22
C ASP A 159 -4.62 -2.00 0.73
N ILE A 160 -3.48 -2.62 1.04
CA ILE A 160 -3.40 -3.74 1.98
C ILE A 160 -3.11 -3.16 3.37
N ILE A 161 -4.01 -3.40 4.33
CA ILE A 161 -3.90 -2.82 5.68
C ILE A 161 -2.61 -3.22 6.41
N GLU A 162 -1.96 -4.30 5.99
CA GLU A 162 -0.67 -4.74 6.51
C GLU A 162 0.54 -3.98 5.95
N VAL A 163 0.33 -3.01 5.05
CA VAL A 163 1.35 -2.03 4.65
C VAL A 163 1.42 -0.93 5.72
N CYS A 164 1.77 -1.32 6.94
CA CYS A 164 1.63 -0.50 8.15
C CYS A 164 2.89 -0.53 9.04
N PRO A 165 2.99 0.35 10.05
CA PRO A 165 4.10 0.38 10.98
C PRO A 165 4.39 -0.99 11.65
N GLY A 166 5.66 -1.31 11.77
CA GLY A 166 6.14 -2.59 12.30
C GLY A 166 6.34 -3.68 11.25
N ASN A 167 5.82 -3.50 10.03
CA ASN A 167 5.94 -4.48 8.94
C ASN A 167 7.04 -4.09 7.95
N THR A 168 7.55 -5.10 7.25
CA THR A 168 8.50 -4.94 6.15
C THR A 168 7.85 -5.36 4.83
N ILE A 169 7.93 -4.47 3.85
CA ILE A 169 7.36 -4.63 2.52
C ILE A 169 8.49 -4.95 1.56
N TYR A 170 8.43 -6.12 0.94
CA TYR A 170 9.39 -6.54 -0.06
C TYR A 170 8.88 -6.21 -1.46
N LEU A 171 9.60 -5.36 -2.19
CA LEU A 171 9.23 -4.89 -3.52
C LEU A 171 10.25 -5.36 -4.54
N PRO A 172 9.85 -5.89 -5.71
CA PRO A 172 10.82 -6.28 -6.73
C PRO A 172 11.54 -5.07 -7.33
N VAL A 173 12.81 -5.24 -7.69
CA VAL A 173 13.57 -4.25 -8.47
C VAL A 173 13.53 -4.62 -9.94
N PHE A 174 12.99 -3.73 -10.77
CA PHE A 174 12.91 -3.91 -12.23
C PHE A 174 13.90 -3.03 -13.01
N VAL A 175 14.37 -1.95 -12.40
CA VAL A 175 15.29 -0.99 -13.02
C VAL A 175 16.46 -0.69 -12.08
N PRO A 176 17.64 -0.32 -12.61
CA PRO A 176 18.75 0.12 -11.77
C PRO A 176 18.32 1.23 -10.81
N GLY A 177 18.69 1.10 -9.54
CA GLY A 177 18.29 2.02 -8.47
C GLY A 177 16.89 1.79 -7.88
N GLY A 178 16.06 0.88 -8.43
CA GLY A 178 14.74 0.50 -7.91
C GLY A 178 13.64 1.56 -8.06
N TYR A 179 13.93 2.82 -7.76
CA TYR A 179 13.03 3.97 -7.88
C TYR A 179 11.76 3.78 -7.07
N LEU A 180 11.90 3.84 -5.74
CA LEU A 180 10.82 3.69 -4.77
C LEU A 180 9.95 4.95 -4.71
N TYR A 181 8.64 4.76 -4.79
CA TYR A 181 7.61 5.76 -4.54
C TYR A 181 6.71 5.29 -3.40
N LEU A 182 6.18 6.25 -2.65
CA LEU A 182 5.12 6.00 -1.68
C LEU A 182 4.28 7.24 -1.41
N GLY A 183 3.08 7.02 -0.90
CA GLY A 183 2.12 8.06 -0.52
C GLY A 183 0.81 7.41 -0.14
N ASP A 184 -0.28 8.17 -0.29
CA ASP A 184 -1.63 7.64 -0.08
C ASP A 184 -1.82 7.04 1.33
N ALA A 185 -1.54 7.84 2.35
CA ALA A 185 -1.61 7.37 3.72
C ALA A 185 -3.06 7.39 4.21
N HIS A 186 -3.49 6.27 4.78
CA HIS A 186 -4.78 6.17 5.46
C HIS A 186 -4.58 6.22 6.97
N ALA A 187 -5.42 6.98 7.68
CA ALA A 187 -5.50 6.97 9.14
C ALA A 187 -6.10 5.68 9.68
N ALA A 188 -7.04 5.09 8.93
CA ALA A 188 -7.54 3.74 9.07
C ALA A 188 -8.24 3.33 7.76
N MET A 189 -8.36 2.02 7.52
CA MET A 189 -9.07 1.47 6.37
C MET A 189 -9.58 0.07 6.71
N GLY A 190 -10.76 -0.29 6.21
CA GLY A 190 -11.28 -1.66 6.29
C GLY A 190 -10.84 -2.52 5.10
N HIS A 191 -10.90 -3.84 5.25
CA HIS A 191 -10.70 -4.75 4.12
C HIS A 191 -11.70 -4.44 2.99
N GLY A 192 -11.21 -4.44 1.76
CA GLY A 192 -12.02 -4.14 0.59
C GLY A 192 -11.97 -2.67 0.18
N GLU A 193 -11.67 -1.72 1.08
CA GLU A 193 -11.75 -0.28 0.77
C GLU A 193 -13.07 0.09 0.05
N LEU A 194 -14.19 -0.28 0.68
CA LEU A 194 -15.52 -0.32 0.06
C LEU A 194 -15.92 0.95 -0.70
N SER A 195 -15.59 2.11 -0.15
CA SER A 195 -15.99 3.43 -0.69
C SER A 195 -15.09 3.94 -1.82
N ALA A 196 -14.04 3.18 -2.17
CA ALA A 196 -12.90 3.56 -3.02
C ALA A 196 -11.99 4.66 -2.42
N THR A 197 -12.09 4.86 -1.11
CA THR A 197 -11.15 5.65 -0.31
C THR A 197 -11.02 5.00 1.08
N GLY A 198 -9.85 5.15 1.68
CA GLY A 198 -9.67 4.99 3.12
C GLY A 198 -10.09 6.24 3.89
N LEU A 199 -9.55 6.39 5.11
CA LEU A 199 -9.56 7.66 5.83
C LEU A 199 -8.29 8.43 5.46
N GLU A 200 -8.37 9.18 4.37
CA GLU A 200 -7.27 9.82 3.66
C GLU A 200 -6.59 10.92 4.48
N MET A 201 -5.26 10.88 4.59
CA MET A 201 -4.50 11.91 5.30
C MET A 201 -3.15 12.22 4.64
N PRO A 202 -2.69 13.49 4.65
CA PRO A 202 -1.28 13.77 4.43
C PRO A 202 -0.49 13.26 5.63
N ALA A 203 0.70 12.73 5.37
CA ALA A 203 1.46 12.06 6.41
C ALA A 203 2.96 12.27 6.32
N GLU A 204 3.63 12.03 7.44
CA GLU A 204 5.06 11.76 7.51
C GLU A 204 5.27 10.27 7.77
N SER A 205 5.90 9.57 6.82
CA SER A 205 6.20 8.14 6.93
C SER A 205 7.69 7.95 7.18
N THR A 206 8.04 7.31 8.30
CA THR A 206 9.42 6.95 8.61
C THR A 206 9.70 5.52 8.16
N ILE A 207 10.63 5.36 7.21
CA ILE A 207 10.99 4.06 6.65
C ILE A 207 12.49 3.80 6.72
N THR A 208 12.88 2.53 6.73
CA THR A 208 14.24 2.07 6.42
C THR A 208 14.20 1.21 5.17
N VAL A 209 15.11 1.44 4.22
CA VAL A 209 15.15 0.67 2.97
C VAL A 209 16.42 -0.15 2.91
N LYS A 210 16.30 -1.47 2.85
CA LYS A 210 17.42 -2.39 2.63
C LYS A 210 17.34 -3.04 1.25
N LEU A 211 18.47 -3.12 0.57
CA LEU A 211 18.60 -3.87 -0.67
C LEU A 211 18.87 -5.35 -0.36
N VAL A 212 18.07 -6.24 -0.94
CA VAL A 212 18.24 -7.70 -0.86
C VAL A 212 18.73 -8.20 -2.22
N LYS A 213 20.02 -8.54 -2.29
CA LYS A 213 20.67 -8.93 -3.54
C LYS A 213 20.21 -10.31 -4.02
N GLY A 214 19.92 -10.42 -5.32
CA GLY A 214 19.60 -11.68 -5.99
C GLY A 214 18.27 -12.33 -5.56
N LYS A 215 17.45 -11.67 -4.75
CA LYS A 215 16.13 -12.16 -4.34
C LYS A 215 15.07 -11.64 -5.30
N LYS A 216 14.88 -12.38 -6.40
CA LYS A 216 13.89 -12.05 -7.43
C LYS A 216 12.47 -12.32 -6.92
N LEU A 217 11.65 -11.29 -6.94
CA LEU A 217 10.23 -11.37 -6.58
C LEU A 217 9.35 -11.11 -7.81
N LEU A 218 8.22 -11.81 -7.88
CA LEU A 218 7.22 -11.62 -8.96
C LEU A 218 6.08 -10.68 -8.55
N SER A 219 5.95 -10.38 -7.26
CA SER A 219 5.00 -9.42 -6.69
C SER A 219 5.46 -9.05 -5.29
N PRO A 220 4.83 -8.04 -4.66
CA PRO A 220 5.14 -7.68 -3.30
C PRO A 220 4.91 -8.83 -2.30
N ARG A 221 5.76 -8.87 -1.28
CA ARG A 221 5.55 -9.67 -0.07
C ARG A 221 5.50 -8.73 1.13
N ILE A 222 4.79 -9.14 2.18
CA ILE A 222 4.74 -8.42 3.46
C ILE A 222 5.18 -9.40 4.54
N GLU A 223 5.99 -8.93 5.46
CA GLU A 223 6.38 -9.67 6.64
C GLU A 223 6.12 -8.82 7.88
N SER A 224 5.28 -9.32 8.77
CA SER A 224 5.09 -8.78 10.12
C SER A 224 5.95 -9.54 11.11
N PRO A 225 6.01 -9.14 12.39
CA PRO A 225 6.64 -9.95 13.43
C PRO A 225 6.08 -11.38 13.51
N ASN A 226 4.80 -11.57 13.16
CA ASN A 226 4.06 -12.81 13.40
C ASN A 226 3.57 -13.52 12.14
N GLU A 227 3.55 -12.89 10.97
CA GLU A 227 2.95 -13.43 9.74
C GLU A 227 3.87 -13.17 8.54
N ILE A 228 3.81 -14.08 7.55
CA ILE A 228 4.31 -13.83 6.19
C ILE A 228 3.12 -13.72 5.24
N MET A 229 3.23 -12.87 4.22
CA MET A 229 2.12 -12.57 3.32
C MET A 229 2.60 -12.35 1.89
N THR A 230 1.88 -12.88 0.91
CA THR A 230 2.13 -12.60 -0.51
C THR A 230 0.97 -11.79 -1.08
N VAL A 231 1.30 -10.70 -1.77
CA VAL A 231 0.31 -9.79 -2.35
C VAL A 231 0.21 -10.02 -3.86
N VAL A 232 -1.01 -10.11 -4.37
CA VAL A 232 -1.30 -10.22 -5.80
C VAL A 232 -2.48 -9.33 -6.14
N SER A 233 -2.37 -8.58 -7.24
CA SER A 233 -3.43 -7.73 -7.78
C SER A 233 -3.82 -8.21 -9.16
N GLY A 234 -5.12 -8.27 -9.42
CA GLY A 234 -5.65 -8.78 -10.67
C GLY A 234 -7.16 -9.00 -10.60
N SER A 235 -7.74 -9.24 -11.77
CA SER A 235 -9.16 -9.51 -11.94
C SER A 235 -9.37 -10.80 -12.74
N PRO A 236 -10.34 -11.65 -12.37
CA PRO A 236 -11.23 -11.51 -11.21
C PRO A 236 -10.53 -11.87 -9.89
N MET A 237 -11.11 -11.46 -8.76
CA MET A 237 -10.47 -11.52 -7.43
C MET A 237 -10.11 -12.97 -7.01
N GLU A 238 -10.87 -13.96 -7.45
CA GLU A 238 -10.62 -15.38 -7.19
C GLU A 238 -9.31 -15.83 -7.82
N ARG A 239 -8.90 -15.24 -8.95
CA ARG A 239 -7.59 -15.51 -9.56
C ARG A 239 -6.46 -14.91 -8.75
N SER A 240 -6.64 -13.69 -8.24
CA SER A 240 -5.67 -13.05 -7.34
C SER A 240 -5.49 -13.85 -6.05
N ALA A 241 -6.59 -14.36 -5.47
CA ALA A 241 -6.53 -15.21 -4.28
C ALA A 241 -5.80 -16.53 -4.55
N ALA A 242 -6.14 -17.23 -5.65
CA ALA A 242 -5.48 -18.48 -6.02
C ALA A 242 -3.98 -18.28 -6.25
N GLU A 243 -3.59 -17.21 -6.94
CA GLU A 243 -2.19 -16.89 -7.19
C GLU A 243 -1.45 -16.45 -5.93
N ALA A 244 -2.09 -15.67 -5.04
CA ALA A 244 -1.52 -15.32 -3.75
C ALA A 244 -1.23 -16.58 -2.92
N PHE A 245 -2.16 -17.54 -2.83
CA PHE A 245 -1.90 -18.81 -2.14
C PHE A 245 -0.75 -19.60 -2.79
N ALA A 246 -0.73 -19.71 -4.12
CA ALA A 246 0.34 -20.41 -4.82
C ALA A 246 1.72 -19.77 -4.51
N ARG A 247 1.80 -18.44 -4.52
CA ARG A 247 3.03 -17.71 -4.20
C ARG A 247 3.42 -17.86 -2.72
N LEU A 248 2.45 -17.91 -1.81
CA LEU A 248 2.69 -18.16 -0.38
C LEU A 248 3.27 -19.56 -0.15
N ILE A 249 2.70 -20.58 -0.79
CA ILE A 249 3.19 -21.96 -0.75
C ILE A 249 4.63 -22.04 -1.28
N LEU A 250 4.91 -21.39 -2.41
CA LEU A 250 6.26 -21.35 -2.98
C LEU A 250 7.24 -20.62 -2.08
N TRP A 251 6.80 -19.58 -1.36
CA TRP A 251 7.65 -18.92 -0.37
C TRP A 251 7.95 -19.84 0.83
N MET A 252 6.95 -20.56 1.34
CA MET A 252 7.15 -21.57 2.39
C MET A 252 8.12 -22.67 1.96
N GLU A 253 8.03 -23.12 0.70
CA GLU A 253 8.96 -24.11 0.15
C GLU A 253 10.38 -23.56 0.03
N GLU A 254 10.53 -22.38 -0.57
CA GLU A 254 11.82 -21.75 -0.87
C GLU A 254 12.61 -21.39 0.41
N ASP A 255 11.97 -20.70 1.36
CA ASP A 255 12.67 -20.08 2.48
C ASP A 255 12.55 -20.88 3.80
N TYR A 256 11.54 -21.78 3.90
CA TYR A 256 11.26 -22.53 5.12
C TYR A 256 11.31 -24.07 4.93
N GLY A 257 11.64 -24.54 3.72
CA GLY A 257 11.87 -25.97 3.45
C GLY A 257 10.62 -26.84 3.63
N TRP A 258 9.44 -26.26 3.40
CA TRP A 258 8.18 -26.99 3.37
C TRP A 258 8.03 -27.81 2.09
N ASN A 259 7.41 -28.99 2.18
CA ASN A 259 6.86 -29.63 0.99
C ASN A 259 5.65 -28.82 0.52
N ARG A 260 5.63 -28.39 -0.76
CA ARG A 260 4.55 -27.53 -1.28
C ARG A 260 3.14 -28.11 -1.13
N TRP A 261 2.97 -29.43 -1.19
CA TRP A 261 1.66 -30.07 -1.08
C TRP A 261 1.21 -30.19 0.38
N GLN A 262 2.14 -30.41 1.31
CA GLN A 262 1.83 -30.31 2.74
C GLN A 262 1.49 -28.86 3.14
N ALA A 263 2.18 -27.87 2.56
CA ALA A 263 1.83 -26.46 2.75
C ALA A 263 0.44 -26.16 2.16
N TYR A 264 0.11 -26.69 0.97
CA TYR A 264 -1.23 -26.60 0.38
C TYR A 264 -2.31 -27.15 1.33
N ASP A 265 -2.11 -28.37 1.84
CA ASP A 265 -3.05 -29.01 2.77
C ASP A 265 -3.18 -28.25 4.09
N LEU A 266 -2.08 -27.70 4.62
CA LEU A 266 -2.10 -26.92 5.86
C LEU A 266 -2.86 -25.60 5.68
N LEU A 267 -2.56 -24.85 4.62
CA LEU A 267 -3.03 -23.47 4.46
C LEU A 267 -4.56 -23.37 4.33
N THR A 268 -5.24 -24.41 3.85
CA THR A 268 -6.71 -24.44 3.83
C THR A 268 -7.34 -24.30 5.23
N HIS A 269 -6.59 -24.64 6.29
CA HIS A 269 -7.07 -24.62 7.67
C HIS A 269 -6.65 -23.37 8.44
N VAL A 270 -5.50 -22.79 8.14
CA VAL A 270 -4.86 -21.76 8.98
C VAL A 270 -4.56 -20.45 8.28
N ALA A 271 -4.61 -20.42 6.94
CA ALA A 271 -4.31 -19.20 6.22
C ALA A 271 -5.45 -18.18 6.32
N ARG A 272 -5.10 -16.91 6.12
CA ARG A 272 -6.04 -15.78 6.09
C ARG A 272 -5.84 -15.00 4.80
N LEU A 273 -6.89 -14.27 4.41
CA LEU A 273 -6.85 -13.33 3.30
C LEU A 273 -7.14 -11.93 3.81
N SER A 274 -6.33 -10.97 3.36
CA SER A 274 -6.63 -9.55 3.44
C SER A 274 -7.00 -9.06 2.05
N ILE A 275 -8.11 -8.33 1.96
CA ILE A 275 -8.59 -7.74 0.71
C ILE A 275 -8.19 -6.27 0.71
N GLY A 276 -7.47 -5.85 -0.33
CA GLY A 276 -7.19 -4.43 -0.60
C GLY A 276 -8.39 -3.76 -1.27
N TYR A 277 -8.19 -2.88 -2.26
CA TYR A 277 -9.34 -2.35 -2.99
C TYR A 277 -10.05 -3.45 -3.80
N TYR A 278 -11.29 -3.76 -3.41
CA TYR A 278 -12.06 -4.87 -3.97
C TYR A 278 -12.32 -4.74 -5.47
N GLY A 279 -12.38 -3.51 -6.00
CA GLY A 279 -12.58 -3.26 -7.42
C GLY A 279 -11.38 -3.61 -8.30
N ILE A 280 -10.16 -3.60 -7.73
CA ILE A 280 -8.92 -4.05 -8.42
C ILE A 280 -8.68 -5.54 -8.18
N GLY A 281 -9.16 -6.09 -7.07
CA GLY A 281 -8.92 -7.48 -6.68
C GLY A 281 -7.51 -7.70 -6.13
N THR A 282 -6.98 -6.74 -5.37
CA THR A 282 -5.72 -6.93 -4.62
C THR A 282 -5.97 -7.81 -3.39
N ILE A 283 -5.22 -8.90 -3.27
CA ILE A 283 -5.32 -9.88 -2.19
C ILE A 283 -3.95 -10.11 -1.58
N ALA A 284 -3.88 -10.12 -0.24
CA ALA A 284 -2.75 -10.66 0.50
C ALA A 284 -3.16 -11.98 1.16
N ALA A 285 -2.54 -13.09 0.72
CA ALA A 285 -2.65 -14.37 1.41
C ALA A 285 -1.57 -14.46 2.49
N LYS A 286 -1.95 -14.85 3.71
CA LYS A 286 -1.04 -14.85 4.87
C LYS A 286 -1.15 -16.06 5.76
N VAL A 287 -0.05 -16.38 6.43
CA VAL A 287 0.05 -17.45 7.44
C VAL A 287 0.93 -16.98 8.60
N GLU A 288 0.57 -17.39 9.81
CA GLU A 288 1.37 -17.10 11.00
C GLU A 288 2.69 -17.88 11.00
N LYS A 289 3.78 -17.23 11.41
CA LYS A 289 5.12 -17.79 11.49
C LYS A 289 5.25 -18.99 12.44
N ARG A 290 4.36 -19.11 13.44
CA ARG A 290 4.30 -20.32 14.30
C ARG A 290 4.04 -21.60 13.52
N TYR A 291 3.43 -21.51 12.35
CA TYR A 291 3.19 -22.65 11.46
C TYR A 291 4.34 -22.90 10.48
N LEU A 292 5.35 -22.02 10.43
CA LEU A 292 6.51 -22.17 9.54
C LEU A 292 7.65 -22.95 10.20
N MET A 293 7.69 -22.94 11.53
CA MET A 293 8.68 -23.67 12.32
C MET A 293 8.32 -25.15 12.39
N LYS A 294 9.31 -26.02 12.11
CA LYS A 294 9.22 -27.47 12.34
C LYS A 294 9.49 -27.80 13.79
#